data_AF-A0A7J4M8H3-F1
#
_entry.id   AF-A0A7J4M8H3-F1
#
_cell.length_a   1.000
_cell.length_b   1.000
_cell.length_c   1.000
_cell.angle_alpha   90.00
_cell.angle_beta   90.00
_cell.angle_gamma   90.00
#
_symmetry.space_group_name_H-M   'P 1'
#
loop_
_entity.id
_entity.type
_entity.pdbx_description
1 polymer ?
#
loop_
_entity_poly.entity_id
_entity_poly.type
_entity_poly.pdbx_seq_one_letter_code
_entity_poly.pdbx_strand_id
1 'polypeptide(L)'
;MDMGFFDRLFGKKSPATPEDMILANIQAIGLESFPDDEGAVWNVDTIYLDNGVYLVETSPVPHVGYERIRFHLSQPNVSGVMAADYWENGQWNGLFSS
;
A
#
# COMPACT_ATOMS: atom_id res chain seq x y z
N MET A 1 28.36 20.88 26.26
CA MET A 1 28.76 19.95 25.19
C MET A 1 27.69 20.03 24.14
N ASP A 2 28.07 20.59 22.99
CA ASP A 2 27.19 20.89 21.87
C ASP A 2 26.80 19.60 21.14
N MET A 3 25.50 19.29 21.10
CA MET A 3 24.95 18.16 20.34
C MET A 3 24.59 18.54 18.88
N GLY A 4 25.11 19.66 18.36
CA GLY A 4 24.67 20.23 17.08
C GLY A 4 25.50 19.87 15.84
N PHE A 5 26.69 19.28 15.98
CA PHE A 5 27.62 19.13 14.84
C PHE A 5 27.47 17.80 14.06
N PHE A 6 27.19 16.69 14.74
CA PHE A 6 27.07 15.37 14.08
C PHE A 6 25.68 15.10 13.47
N ASP A 7 24.61 15.68 14.03
CA ASP A 7 23.23 15.52 13.52
C ASP A 7 22.99 16.23 12.17
N ARG A 8 23.90 17.13 11.76
CA ARG A 8 23.79 17.91 10.50
C ARG A 8 24.48 17.25 9.30
N LEU A 9 25.30 16.22 9.53
CA LEU A 9 26.09 15.51 8.51
C LEU A 9 25.45 14.19 8.06
N PHE A 10 24.67 13.55 8.94
CA PHE A 10 23.88 12.38 8.62
C PHE A 10 22.45 12.68 9.02
N GLY A 11 21.65 13.12 8.04
CA GLY A 11 20.24 13.45 8.27
C GLY A 11 19.55 12.29 8.98
N LYS A 12 19.14 12.50 10.23
CA LYS A 12 18.20 11.62 10.92
C LYS A 12 16.95 11.52 10.03
N LYS A 13 16.83 10.42 9.26
CA LYS A 13 15.55 10.05 8.66
C LYS A 13 14.58 9.94 9.83
N SER A 14 13.55 10.77 9.84
CA SER A 14 12.40 10.59 10.71
C SER A 14 11.95 9.12 10.63
N PRO A 15 11.40 8.54 11.72
CA PRO A 15 10.82 7.22 11.64
C PRO A 15 9.82 7.19 10.47
N ALA A 16 9.89 6.15 9.63
CA ALA A 16 8.99 6.00 8.49
C ALA A 16 7.55 6.00 9.00
N THR A 17 6.70 6.81 8.39
CA THR A 17 5.27 6.79 8.69
C THR A 17 4.67 5.47 8.17
N PRO A 18 3.52 5.03 8.70
CA PRO A 18 2.82 3.89 8.12
C PRO A 18 2.53 4.06 6.62
N GLU A 19 2.26 5.29 6.16
CA GLU A 19 2.08 5.60 4.74
C GLU A 19 3.37 5.37 3.94
N ASP A 20 4.53 5.82 4.45
CA ASP A 20 5.83 5.52 3.82
C ASP A 20 6.07 4.02 3.70
N MET A 21 5.67 3.25 4.73
CA MET A 21 5.79 1.79 4.72
C MET A 21 4.83 1.14 3.71
N ILE A 22 3.60 1.64 3.58
CA ILE A 22 2.65 1.18 2.56
C ILE A 22 3.22 1.42 1.17
N LEU A 23 3.69 2.64 0.90
CA LEU A 23 4.29 2.99 -0.40
C LEU A 23 5.50 2.11 -0.72
N ALA A 24 6.33 1.80 0.28
CA ALA A 24 7.48 0.91 0.10
C ALA A 24 7.08 -0.55 -0.15
N ASN A 25 5.92 -0.99 0.35
CA ASN A 25 5.49 -2.40 0.32
C ASN A 25 4.42 -2.70 -0.73
N ILE A 26 3.80 -1.70 -1.37
CA ILE A 26 2.62 -1.90 -2.21
C ILE A 26 2.90 -2.86 -3.38
N GLN A 27 4.10 -2.81 -3.95
CA GLN A 27 4.48 -3.72 -5.03
C GLN A 27 4.47 -5.18 -4.56
N ALA A 28 5.00 -5.46 -3.37
CA ALA A 28 4.98 -6.81 -2.81
C ALA A 28 3.56 -7.25 -2.43
N ILE A 29 2.76 -6.35 -1.86
CA ILE A 29 1.35 -6.61 -1.52
C ILE A 29 0.55 -7.01 -2.77
N GLY A 30 0.72 -6.24 -3.85
CA GLY A 30 0.04 -6.48 -5.10
C GLY A 30 0.43 -7.81 -5.76
N LEU A 31 1.74 -8.10 -5.84
CA LEU A 31 2.25 -9.34 -6.43
C LEU A 31 1.87 -10.59 -5.62
N GLU A 32 1.84 -10.52 -4.29
CA GLU A 32 1.39 -11.65 -3.46
C GLU A 32 -0.13 -11.91 -3.63
N SER A 33 -0.92 -10.85 -3.81
CA SER A 33 -2.36 -10.96 -3.98
C SER A 33 -2.78 -11.37 -5.40
N PHE A 34 -1.95 -11.06 -6.40
CA PHE A 34 -2.17 -11.35 -7.83
C PHE A 34 -0.91 -12.02 -8.43
N PRO A 35 -0.59 -13.27 -8.04
CA PRO A 35 0.65 -13.92 -8.42
C PRO A 35 0.75 -14.24 -9.92
N ASP A 36 -0.38 -14.33 -10.62
CA ASP A 36 -0.39 -14.57 -12.08
C ASP A 36 -0.02 -13.30 -12.89
N ASP A 37 0.02 -12.13 -12.25
CA ASP A 37 0.28 -10.83 -12.87
C ASP A 37 1.65 -10.25 -12.46
N GLU A 38 2.70 -11.07 -12.52
CA GLU A 38 4.05 -10.72 -12.04
C GLU A 38 4.65 -9.44 -12.66
N GLY A 39 4.17 -9.05 -13.85
CA GLY A 39 4.61 -7.84 -14.56
C GLY A 39 3.89 -6.55 -14.17
N ALA A 40 2.88 -6.62 -13.30
CA ALA A 40 2.10 -5.46 -12.89
C ALA A 40 2.89 -4.53 -11.96
N VAL A 41 2.92 -3.23 -12.28
CA VAL A 41 3.42 -2.18 -11.41
C VAL A 41 2.25 -1.58 -10.65
N TRP A 42 2.31 -1.63 -9.31
CA TRP A 42 1.24 -1.18 -8.43
C TRP A 42 1.42 0.28 -8.04
N ASN A 43 0.61 1.16 -8.64
CA ASN A 43 0.60 2.59 -8.33
C ASN A 43 -0.41 2.87 -7.22
N VAL A 44 -0.03 3.64 -6.22
CA VAL A 44 -0.94 4.09 -5.14
C VAL A 44 -1.58 5.39 -5.56
N ASP A 45 -2.92 5.40 -5.59
CA ASP A 45 -3.71 6.58 -5.89
C ASP A 45 -4.05 7.36 -4.61
N THR A 46 -4.42 6.64 -3.54
CA THR A 46 -4.82 7.24 -2.27
C THR A 46 -4.62 6.26 -1.12
N ILE A 47 -4.22 6.78 0.04
CA ILE A 47 -4.18 6.06 1.30
C ILE A 47 -5.05 6.84 2.29
N TYR A 48 -5.94 6.15 3.00
CA TYR A 48 -6.67 6.74 4.13
C TYR A 48 -6.89 5.70 5.21
N LEU A 49 -6.96 6.16 6.46
CA LEU A 49 -7.14 5.32 7.64
C LEU A 49 -8.60 5.41 8.10
N ASP A 50 -9.29 4.28 8.15
CA ASP A 50 -10.64 4.16 8.69
C ASP A 50 -10.68 3.09 9.78
N ASN A 51 -11.08 3.48 10.99
CA ASN A 51 -11.21 2.57 12.15
C ASN A 51 -9.99 1.66 12.40
N GLY A 52 -8.77 2.14 12.13
CA GLY A 52 -7.53 1.38 12.32
C GLY A 52 -7.14 0.49 11.13
N VAL A 53 -7.89 0.53 10.03
CA VAL A 53 -7.58 -0.17 8.77
C VAL A 53 -7.17 0.85 7.72
N TYR A 54 -6.03 0.63 7.09
CA TYR A 54 -5.62 1.42 5.92
C TYR A 54 -6.34 0.93 4.68
N LEU A 55 -7.05 1.83 4.02
CA LEU A 55 -7.67 1.62 2.74
C LEU A 55 -6.76 2.22 1.68
N VAL A 56 -6.12 1.34 0.91
CA VAL A 56 -5.09 1.68 -0.07
C VAL A 56 -5.64 1.45 -1.47
N GLU A 57 -6.03 2.53 -2.13
CA GLU A 57 -6.49 2.47 -3.52
C GLU A 57 -5.30 2.49 -4.47
N THR A 58 -5.36 1.61 -5.45
CA THR A 58 -4.30 1.39 -6.42
C THR A 58 -4.82 1.24 -7.84
N SER A 59 -3.96 1.56 -8.79
CA SER A 59 -4.16 1.37 -10.23
C SER A 59 -2.96 0.58 -10.79
N PRO A 60 -3.04 -0.76 -10.87
CA PRO A 60 -1.96 -1.58 -11.41
C PRO A 60 -1.80 -1.36 -12.92
N VAL A 61 -0.55 -1.41 -13.42
CA VAL A 61 -0.25 -1.31 -14.86
C VAL A 61 0.69 -2.45 -15.27
N PRO A 62 0.30 -3.34 -16.21
CA PRO A 62 -1.02 -3.46 -16.81
C PRO A 62 -2.12 -3.79 -15.78
N HIS A 63 -3.39 -3.64 -16.19
CA HIS A 63 -4.52 -4.04 -15.36
C HIS A 63 -4.50 -5.56 -15.12
N VAL A 64 -4.81 -5.98 -13.89
CA VAL A 64 -4.80 -7.38 -13.43
C VAL A 64 -6.19 -8.03 -13.53
N GLY A 65 -6.89 -7.74 -14.62
CA GLY A 65 -8.33 -7.99 -14.76
C GLY A 65 -9.22 -6.88 -14.19
N TYR A 66 -8.69 -6.03 -13.30
CA TYR A 66 -9.35 -4.86 -12.74
C TYR A 66 -8.47 -3.61 -12.88
N GLU A 67 -9.07 -2.47 -13.23
CA GLU A 67 -8.33 -1.21 -13.40
C GLU A 67 -7.94 -0.59 -12.05
N ARG A 68 -8.76 -0.82 -11.01
CA ARG A 68 -8.53 -0.29 -9.67
C ARG A 68 -8.83 -1.34 -8.62
N ILE A 69 -7.91 -1.45 -7.68
CA ILE A 69 -8.00 -2.35 -6.52
C ILE A 69 -7.82 -1.53 -5.25
N ARG A 70 -8.61 -1.82 -4.22
CA ARG A 70 -8.44 -1.28 -2.87
C ARG A 70 -8.04 -2.40 -1.93
N PHE A 71 -6.84 -2.32 -1.37
CA PHE A 71 -6.40 -3.21 -0.30
C PHE A 71 -6.81 -2.68 1.06
N HIS A 72 -7.25 -3.58 1.93
CA HIS A 72 -7.58 -3.31 3.33
C HIS A 72 -6.45 -3.86 4.20
N LEU A 73 -5.70 -2.98 4.86
CA LEU A 73 -4.50 -3.35 5.60
C LEU A 73 -4.64 -3.05 7.10
N SER A 74 -4.52 -4.07 7.95
CA SER A 74 -4.34 -3.90 9.39
C SER A 74 -2.93 -3.44 9.77
N GLN A 75 -1.95 -3.74 8.91
CA GLN A 75 -0.55 -3.37 9.05
C GLN A 75 0.01 -2.97 7.68
N PRO A 76 0.98 -2.06 7.61
CA PRO A 76 1.49 -1.54 6.34
C PRO A 76 2.47 -2.51 5.63
N ASN A 77 2.10 -3.79 5.50
CA ASN A 77 2.91 -4.86 4.91
C ASN A 77 2.02 -5.98 4.35
N VAL A 78 2.65 -6.96 3.67
CA VAL A 78 1.96 -8.11 3.04
C VAL A 78 1.13 -8.91 4.03
N SER A 79 1.67 -9.23 5.21
CA SER A 79 0.93 -9.98 6.25
C SER A 79 -0.25 -9.21 6.86
N GLY A 80 -0.32 -7.89 6.61
CA GLY A 80 -1.38 -7.03 7.09
C GLY A 80 -2.61 -6.99 6.20
N VAL A 81 -2.55 -7.57 4.98
CA VAL A 81 -3.67 -7.61 4.04
C VAL A 81 -4.80 -8.46 4.62
N MET A 82 -5.98 -7.86 4.76
CA MET A 82 -7.18 -8.52 5.29
C MET A 82 -8.20 -8.82 4.20
N ALA A 83 -8.27 -7.95 3.19
CA ALA A 83 -9.23 -8.04 2.10
C ALA A 83 -8.76 -7.17 0.92
N ALA A 84 -9.39 -7.39 -0.23
CA ALA A 84 -9.31 -6.49 -1.37
C ALA A 84 -10.68 -6.32 -2.02
N ASP A 85 -10.91 -5.12 -2.54
CA ASP A 85 -12.07 -4.79 -3.37
C ASP A 85 -11.60 -4.35 -4.77
N TYR A 86 -12.46 -4.50 -5.77
CA TYR A 86 -12.26 -3.93 -7.10
C TYR A 86 -13.33 -2.88 -7.40
N TRP A 87 -12.96 -1.84 -8.16
CA TRP A 87 -13.90 -0.81 -8.59
C TRP A 87 -14.57 -1.20 -9.90
N GLU A 88 -15.89 -1.29 -9.91
CA GLU A 88 -16.67 -1.55 -11.12
C GLU A 88 -18.04 -0.88 -11.01
N ASN A 89 -18.52 -0.28 -12.10
CA ASN A 89 -19.86 0.32 -12.18
C ASN A 89 -20.15 1.37 -11.08
N GLY A 90 -19.13 2.14 -10.68
CA GLY A 90 -19.28 3.22 -9.71
C GLY A 90 -19.35 2.78 -8.24
N GLN A 91 -18.97 1.52 -7.96
CA GLN A 91 -18.98 0.96 -6.62
C GLN A 91 -17.77 0.04 -6.38
N TRP A 92 -17.39 -0.11 -5.11
CA TRP A 92 -16.41 -1.09 -4.67
C TRP A 92 -17.10 -2.42 -4.44
N ASN A 93 -16.57 -3.48 -5.03
CA ASN A 93 -17.07 -4.84 -4.92
C ASN A 93 -15.99 -5.72 -4.29
N GLY A 94 -16.38 -6.60 -3.36
CA GLY A 94 -15.43 -7.49 -2.70
C GLY A 94 -14.77 -8.46 -3.69
N LEU A 95 -13.44 -8.54 -3.65
CA LEU A 95 -12.67 -9.50 -4.41
C LEU A 95 -12.32 -10.74 -3.56
N PHE A 96 -11.78 -10.51 -2.37
CA PHE A 96 -11.48 -11.55 -1.39
C PHE A 96 -11.42 -10.98 0.04
N SER A 97 -11.49 -11.88 1.02
CA SER A 97 -11.23 -11.60 2.44
C SER A 97 -10.52 -12.79 3.08
N SER A 98 -9.57 -12.54 3.98
CA SER A 98 -8.84 -13.54 4.77
C SER A 98 -9.52 -13.91 6.09
#